data_AF-A0A1N6KF28-F1
#
_entry.id   AF-A0A1N6KF28-F1
#
_cell.length_a   1.000
_cell.length_b   1.000
_cell.length_c   1.000
_cell.angle_alpha   90.00
_cell.angle_beta   90.00
_cell.angle_gamma   90.00
#
_symmetry.space_group_name_H-M   'P 1'
#
loop_
_entity.id
_entity.type
_entity.pdbx_description
1 polymer ?
#
loop_
_entity_poly.entity_id
_entity_poly.type
_entity_poly.pdbx_seq_one_letter_code
_entity_poly.pdbx_strand_id
1 'polypeptide(L)'
;MTGSDLPSQLPELLPRLWSFALRISGDRHDAEDLVQRACLRGLERAHQLQPGTSTLSWMFAIVHSTWIDELRARSRRNRSSTEWDDDMLETVADPAARTPEENAINNQIVNAVGQLPEAQRVVMLLVAVEGLSYSEAAEVLEVPIGTVMSRLSRARQTIGTLFGVRDNQKTKVTVASKDPVS
;
A
#
# COMPACT_ATOMS: atom_id res chain seq x y z
N MET A 1 23.71 6.56 14.18
CA MET A 1 22.80 7.64 13.74
C MET A 1 21.84 7.91 14.88
N THR A 2 21.77 9.14 15.37
CA THR A 2 20.97 9.52 16.55
C THR A 2 19.64 10.12 16.12
N GLY A 3 18.62 10.03 16.98
CA GLY A 3 17.30 10.61 16.74
C GLY A 3 17.27 12.13 16.45
N SER A 4 18.37 12.87 16.70
CA SER A 4 18.49 14.30 16.39
C SER A 4 18.39 14.64 14.90
N ASP A 5 18.65 13.67 14.01
CA ASP A 5 18.77 13.91 12.57
C ASP A 5 17.46 13.63 11.82
N LEU A 6 16.39 13.23 12.51
CA LEU A 6 15.10 13.00 11.87
C LEU A 6 14.54 14.25 11.17
N PRO A 7 14.55 15.46 11.77
CA PRO A 7 13.97 16.64 11.13
C PRO A 7 14.64 17.01 9.81
N SER A 8 15.96 16.79 9.68
CA SER A 8 16.71 17.08 8.45
C SER A 8 16.50 16.01 7.38
N GLN A 9 16.27 14.76 7.75
CA GLN A 9 15.99 13.66 6.81
C GLN A 9 14.54 13.65 6.31
N LEU A 10 13.60 14.15 7.12
CA LEU A 10 12.16 14.03 6.86
C LEU A 10 11.75 14.50 5.44
N PRO A 11 12.22 15.65 4.91
CA PRO A 11 11.86 16.09 3.56
C PRO A 11 12.18 15.07 2.46
N GLU A 12 13.28 14.32 2.60
CA GLU A 12 13.68 13.30 1.64
C GLU A 12 12.81 12.04 1.73
N LEU A 13 12.26 11.77 2.92
CA LEU A 13 11.37 10.61 3.16
C LEU A 13 9.93 10.89 2.72
N LEU A 14 9.49 12.16 2.75
CA LEU A 14 8.09 12.56 2.50
C LEU A 14 7.48 11.98 1.23
N PRO A 15 8.14 11.99 0.05
CA PRO A 15 7.53 11.44 -1.17
C PRO A 15 7.17 9.96 -1.05
N ARG A 16 8.03 9.18 -0.36
CA ARG A 16 7.80 7.75 -0.13
C ARG A 16 6.72 7.52 0.93
N LEU A 17 6.75 8.27 2.03
CA LEU A 17 5.73 8.21 3.08
C LEU A 17 4.35 8.57 2.53
N TRP A 18 4.25 9.61 1.70
CA TRP A 18 3.01 10.02 1.05
C TRP A 18 2.52 8.98 0.04
N SER A 19 3.39 8.46 -0.80
CA SER A 19 3.02 7.42 -1.76
C SER A 19 2.52 6.14 -1.06
N PHE A 20 3.14 5.77 0.06
CA PHE A 20 2.68 4.65 0.88
C PHE A 20 1.34 4.94 1.55
N ALA A 21 1.20 6.11 2.19
CA ALA A 21 -0.04 6.55 2.84
C ALA A 21 -1.22 6.59 1.86
N LEU A 22 -1.00 7.08 0.65
CA LEU A 22 -2.02 7.15 -0.41
C LEU A 22 -2.47 5.76 -0.86
N ARG A 23 -1.53 4.81 -1.02
CA ARG A 23 -1.88 3.43 -1.43
C ARG A 23 -2.63 2.64 -0.36
N ILE A 24 -2.46 2.97 0.92
CA ILE A 24 -3.18 2.30 2.03
C ILE A 24 -4.51 2.99 2.37
N SER A 25 -4.60 4.30 2.24
CA SER A 25 -5.83 5.06 2.50
C SER A 25 -6.80 5.05 1.32
N GLY A 26 -6.29 5.11 0.09
CA GLY A 26 -7.10 5.19 -1.13
C GLY A 26 -7.59 6.59 -1.48
N ASP A 27 -7.45 7.56 -0.56
CA ASP A 27 -7.92 8.94 -0.70
C ASP A 27 -6.79 9.93 -0.41
N ARG A 28 -6.69 10.98 -1.24
CA ARG A 28 -5.62 11.98 -1.12
C ARG A 28 -5.70 12.79 0.17
N HIS A 29 -6.90 13.13 0.64
CA HIS A 29 -7.05 13.93 1.85
C HIS A 29 -6.66 13.14 3.10
N ASP A 30 -7.13 11.90 3.18
CA ASP A 30 -6.74 10.93 4.21
C ASP A 30 -5.23 10.67 4.21
N ALA A 31 -4.62 10.55 3.03
CA ALA A 31 -3.17 10.38 2.90
C ALA A 31 -2.38 11.58 3.44
N GLU A 32 -2.80 12.80 3.09
CA GLU A 32 -2.17 14.04 3.55
C GLU A 32 -2.24 14.16 5.08
N ASP A 33 -3.42 13.96 5.66
CA ASP A 33 -3.62 13.99 7.11
C ASP A 33 -2.84 12.88 7.82
N LEU A 34 -2.84 11.66 7.26
CA LEU A 34 -2.09 10.53 7.81
C LEU A 34 -0.58 10.82 7.85
N VAL A 35 -0.01 11.33 6.76
CA VAL A 35 1.41 11.70 6.72
C VAL A 35 1.71 12.81 7.70
N GLN A 36 0.86 13.83 7.80
CA GLN A 36 1.03 14.92 8.75
C GLN A 36 1.08 14.41 10.20
N ARG A 37 0.09 13.61 10.61
CA ARG A 37 0.04 13.01 11.94
C ARG A 37 1.23 12.10 12.21
N ALA A 38 1.64 11.29 11.22
CA ALA A 38 2.79 10.42 11.34
C ALA A 38 4.10 11.19 11.50
N CYS A 39 4.28 12.29 10.75
CA CYS A 39 5.44 13.17 10.89
C CYS A 39 5.51 13.81 12.28
N LEU A 40 4.39 14.36 12.79
CA LEU A 40 4.32 14.92 14.14
C LEU A 40 4.70 13.87 15.19
N ARG A 41 4.07 12.68 15.13
CA ARG A 41 4.36 11.57 16.05
C ARG A 41 5.82 11.09 15.94
N GLY A 42 6.39 11.10 14.74
CA GLY A 42 7.80 10.77 14.49
C GLY A 42 8.74 11.79 15.12
N LEU A 43 8.48 13.09 14.94
CA LEU A 43 9.28 14.16 15.56
C LEU A 43 9.21 14.13 17.08
N GLU A 44 8.03 13.92 17.67
CA GLU A 44 7.85 13.76 19.12
C GLU A 44 8.63 12.56 19.67
N ARG A 45 8.66 11.45 18.91
CA ARG A 45 9.29 10.19 19.31
C ARG A 45 10.70 10.01 18.76
N ALA A 46 11.31 11.04 18.17
CA ALA A 46 12.60 10.94 17.51
C ALA A 46 13.69 10.38 18.46
N HIS A 47 13.58 10.69 19.76
CA HIS A 47 14.45 10.16 20.81
C HIS A 47 14.41 8.62 20.97
N GLN A 48 13.38 7.94 20.46
CA GLN A 48 13.20 6.48 20.52
C GLN A 48 13.83 5.76 19.33
N LEU A 49 14.27 6.50 18.30
CA LEU A 49 14.94 5.93 17.14
C LEU A 49 16.28 5.34 17.57
N GLN A 50 16.40 4.01 17.46
CA GLN A 50 17.61 3.32 17.88
C GLN A 50 18.71 3.45 16.81
N PRO A 51 19.99 3.58 17.22
CA PRO A 51 21.10 3.55 16.29
C PRO A 51 21.11 2.25 15.47
N GLY A 52 21.21 2.37 14.15
CA GLY A 52 21.24 1.23 13.23
C GLY A 52 19.87 0.81 12.69
N THR A 53 18.78 1.36 13.22
CA THR A 53 17.45 1.23 12.61
C THR A 53 17.34 2.14 11.39
N SER A 54 16.78 1.62 10.30
CA SER A 54 16.42 2.44 9.14
C SER A 54 15.38 3.50 9.55
N THR A 55 15.73 4.79 9.42
CA THR A 55 14.81 5.90 9.70
C THR A 55 13.52 5.75 8.88
N LEU A 56 13.65 5.33 7.62
CA LEU A 56 12.52 5.14 6.74
C LEU A 56 11.60 4.01 7.21
N SER A 57 12.17 2.84 7.55
CA SER A 57 11.38 1.71 8.06
C SER A 57 10.65 2.09 9.35
N TRP A 58 11.33 2.81 10.26
CA TRP A 58 10.71 3.31 11.48
C TRP A 58 9.56 4.29 11.20
N MET A 59 9.72 5.20 10.23
CA MET A 59 8.63 6.09 9.81
C MET A 59 7.47 5.33 9.16
N PHE A 60 7.72 4.26 8.38
CA PHE A 60 6.64 3.40 7.89
C PHE A 60 5.86 2.72 9.03
N ALA A 61 6.55 2.31 10.11
CA ALA A 61 5.88 1.76 11.29
C ALA A 61 4.95 2.79 11.96
N ILE A 62 5.38 4.05 12.02
CA ILE A 62 4.57 5.14 12.57
C ILE A 62 3.37 5.44 11.66
N VAL A 63 3.57 5.51 10.33
CA VAL A 63 2.45 5.69 9.37
C VAL A 63 1.45 4.55 9.51
N HIS A 64 1.92 3.30 9.50
CA HIS A 64 1.05 2.13 9.59
C HIS A 64 0.27 2.08 10.92
N SER A 65 0.93 2.27 12.07
CA SER A 65 0.24 2.27 13.36
C SER A 65 -0.79 3.41 13.46
N THR A 66 -0.48 4.59 12.93
CA THR A 66 -1.42 5.73 12.87
C THR A 66 -2.64 5.42 11.99
N TRP A 67 -2.43 4.73 10.87
CA TRP A 67 -3.51 4.28 9.99
C TRP A 67 -4.43 3.25 10.67
N ILE A 68 -3.85 2.24 11.33
CA ILE A 68 -4.61 1.24 12.06
C ILE A 68 -5.45 1.88 13.18
N ASP A 69 -4.90 2.86 13.89
CA ASP A 69 -5.63 3.59 14.93
C ASP A 69 -6.81 4.38 14.35
N GLU A 70 -6.64 5.00 13.17
CA GLU A 70 -7.71 5.69 12.44
C GLU A 70 -8.83 4.73 12.02
N LEU A 71 -8.49 3.58 11.43
CA LEU A 71 -9.48 2.59 11.03
C LEU A 71 -10.26 2.01 12.20
N ARG A 72 -9.59 1.77 13.32
CA ARG A 72 -10.26 1.37 14.56
C ARG A 72 -11.23 2.47 15.03
N ALA A 73 -10.86 3.74 14.92
CA ALA A 73 -11.72 4.86 15.28
C ALA A 73 -12.93 4.99 14.36
N ARG A 74 -12.75 4.85 13.03
CA ARG A 74 -13.83 4.82 12.03
C ARG A 74 -14.81 3.69 12.29
N SER A 75 -14.29 2.47 12.53
CA SER A 75 -15.13 1.31 12.85
C SER A 75 -15.98 1.52 14.11
N ARG A 76 -15.42 2.15 15.15
CA ARG A 76 -16.20 2.50 16.36
C ARG A 76 -17.29 3.53 16.08
N ARG A 77 -17.02 4.54 15.23
CA ARG A 77 -18.01 5.56 14.82
C ARG A 77 -19.12 4.96 13.96
N ASN A 78 -18.79 4.16 12.94
CA ASN A 78 -19.77 3.48 12.08
C ASN A 78 -20.58 2.40 12.80
N ARG A 79 -20.05 1.76 13.85
CA ARG A 79 -20.89 0.91 14.70
C ARG A 79 -22.01 1.67 15.43
N SER A 80 -21.93 3.00 15.49
CA SER A 80 -23.02 3.86 16.00
C SER A 80 -23.87 4.51 14.90
N SER A 81 -23.46 4.41 13.63
CA SER A 81 -24.15 4.97 12.46
C SER A 81 -23.99 4.02 11.29
N THR A 82 -25.06 3.31 10.94
CA THR A 82 -25.09 2.37 9.81
C THR A 82 -24.68 3.06 8.51
N GLU A 83 -23.86 2.33 7.74
CA GLU A 83 -23.32 2.57 6.39
C GLU A 83 -22.12 3.52 6.26
N TRP A 84 -21.10 3.05 5.53
CA TRP A 84 -20.57 3.72 4.34
C TRP A 84 -19.78 2.72 3.48
N ASP A 85 -19.91 2.92 2.18
CA ASP A 85 -19.46 2.09 1.07
C ASP A 85 -17.96 2.25 0.82
N ASP A 86 -17.37 1.22 0.21
CA ASP A 86 -15.93 1.10 -0.11
C ASP A 86 -15.57 2.06 -1.25
N ASP A 87 -14.84 3.14 -0.94
CA ASP A 87 -14.47 4.13 -1.95
C ASP A 87 -13.28 3.63 -2.79
N MET A 88 -13.38 3.91 -4.08
CA MET A 88 -12.40 3.47 -5.07
C MET A 88 -11.04 4.12 -4.80
N LEU A 89 -9.98 3.31 -4.77
CA LEU A 89 -8.60 3.79 -4.72
C LEU A 89 -8.34 4.80 -5.84
N GLU A 90 -7.93 6.02 -5.49
CA GLU A 90 -7.42 6.97 -6.47
C GLU A 90 -6.18 6.39 -7.15
N THR A 91 -6.29 6.13 -8.46
CA THR A 91 -5.16 5.71 -9.29
C THR A 91 -4.15 6.85 -9.42
N VAL A 92 -3.01 6.73 -8.75
CA VAL A 92 -1.85 7.58 -9.01
C VAL A 92 -1.19 7.11 -10.30
N ALA A 93 -1.17 7.99 -11.32
CA ALA A 93 -0.44 7.74 -12.54
C ALA A 93 1.07 7.57 -12.24
N ASP A 94 1.68 6.51 -12.76
CA ASP A 94 3.13 6.33 -12.65
C ASP A 94 3.82 7.27 -13.65
N PRO A 95 4.58 8.29 -13.21
CA PRO A 95 5.27 9.21 -14.10
C PRO A 95 6.36 8.52 -14.94
N ALA A 96 6.75 7.28 -14.62
CA ALA A 96 7.70 6.49 -15.40
C ALA A 96 7.05 5.70 -16.56
N ALA A 97 5.72 5.63 -16.64
CA ALA A 97 5.03 4.93 -17.71
C ALA A 97 5.23 5.63 -19.06
N ARG A 98 5.75 4.90 -20.04
CA ARG A 98 6.19 5.41 -21.36
C ARG A 98 5.10 5.27 -22.42
N THR A 99 4.09 4.43 -22.20
CA THR A 99 3.00 4.19 -23.16
C THR A 99 1.61 4.14 -22.50
N PRO A 100 0.52 4.37 -23.27
CA PRO A 100 -0.86 4.18 -22.79
C PRO A 100 -1.16 2.74 -22.34
N GLU A 101 -0.50 1.76 -22.95
CA GLU A 101 -0.65 0.34 -22.63
C GLU A 101 0.01 0.00 -21.28
N GLU A 102 1.20 0.55 -21.01
CA GLU A 102 1.87 0.44 -19.71
C GLU A 102 1.03 1.10 -18.60
N ASN A 103 0.45 2.27 -18.88
CA ASN A 103 -0.48 2.93 -17.96
C ASN A 103 -1.72 2.07 -17.66
N ALA A 104 -2.29 1.41 -18.66
CA ALA A 104 -3.44 0.54 -18.47
C ALA A 104 -3.09 -0.70 -17.62
N ILE A 105 -1.91 -1.28 -17.80
CA ILE A 105 -1.41 -2.39 -16.97
C ILE A 105 -1.16 -1.91 -15.54
N ASN A 106 -0.53 -0.75 -15.37
CA ASN A 106 -0.28 -0.16 -14.06
C ASN A 106 -1.59 0.09 -13.30
N ASN A 107 -2.60 0.66 -13.95
CA ASN A 107 -3.92 0.85 -13.36
C ASN A 107 -4.59 -0.48 -12.96
N GLN A 108 -4.39 -1.54 -13.75
CA GLN A 108 -4.88 -2.87 -13.37
C GLN A 108 -4.17 -3.41 -12.12
N ILE A 109 -2.86 -3.20 -12.00
CA ILE A 109 -2.08 -3.63 -10.83
C ILE A 109 -2.51 -2.85 -9.60
N VAL A 110 -2.65 -1.53 -9.71
CA VAL A 110 -3.13 -0.67 -8.60
C VAL A 110 -4.50 -1.12 -8.12
N ASN A 111 -5.45 -1.35 -9.05
CA ASN A 111 -6.78 -1.86 -8.71
C ASN A 111 -6.74 -3.24 -8.05
N ALA A 112 -5.91 -4.16 -8.55
CA ALA A 112 -5.78 -5.50 -7.98
C ALA A 112 -5.19 -5.47 -6.56
N VAL A 113 -4.20 -4.61 -6.32
CA VAL A 113 -3.65 -4.38 -4.98
C VAL A 113 -4.69 -3.74 -4.06
N GLY A 114 -5.56 -2.89 -4.60
CA GLY A 114 -6.66 -2.29 -3.86
C GLY A 114 -7.71 -3.25 -3.32
N GLN A 115 -7.96 -4.35 -4.03
CA GLN A 115 -8.91 -5.38 -3.60
C GLN A 115 -8.36 -6.32 -2.54
N LEU A 116 -7.08 -6.20 -2.18
CA LEU A 116 -6.49 -7.04 -1.16
C LEU A 116 -7.01 -6.65 0.23
N PRO A 117 -7.25 -7.63 1.12
CA PRO A 117 -7.43 -7.34 2.54
C PRO A 117 -6.26 -6.51 3.06
N GLU A 118 -6.54 -5.53 3.91
CA GLU A 118 -5.55 -4.53 4.37
C GLU A 118 -4.20 -5.14 4.77
N ALA A 119 -4.23 -6.16 5.63
CA ALA A 119 -3.00 -6.78 6.13
C ALA A 119 -2.14 -7.40 5.00
N GLN A 120 -2.77 -7.84 3.91
CA GLN A 120 -2.08 -8.35 2.72
C GLN A 120 -1.56 -7.21 1.84
N ARG A 121 -2.38 -6.18 1.63
CA ARG A 121 -2.04 -4.96 0.88
C ARG A 121 -0.81 -4.29 1.45
N VAL A 122 -0.81 -4.00 2.75
CA VAL A 122 0.29 -3.32 3.44
C VAL A 122 1.60 -4.10 3.31
N VAL A 123 1.56 -5.42 3.55
CA VAL A 123 2.75 -6.28 3.41
C VAL A 123 3.29 -6.26 1.98
N MET A 124 2.42 -6.33 0.98
CA MET A 124 2.82 -6.26 -0.42
C MET A 124 3.49 -4.92 -0.74
N LEU A 125 2.94 -3.80 -0.27
CA LEU A 125 3.50 -2.47 -0.50
C LEU A 125 4.90 -2.33 0.13
N LEU A 126 5.07 -2.71 1.39
CA LEU A 126 6.37 -2.59 2.07
C LEU A 126 7.47 -3.41 1.38
N VAL A 127 7.14 -4.61 0.92
CA VAL A 127 8.14 -5.53 0.35
C VAL A 127 8.35 -5.28 -1.14
N ALA A 128 7.28 -5.25 -1.94
CA ALA A 128 7.38 -5.21 -3.39
C ALA A 128 7.54 -3.80 -3.96
N VAL A 129 7.05 -2.77 -3.25
CA VAL A 129 7.13 -1.38 -3.71
C VAL A 129 8.25 -0.64 -2.97
N GLU A 130 8.27 -0.72 -1.65
CA GLU A 130 9.26 0.00 -0.84
C GLU A 130 10.60 -0.75 -0.70
N GLY A 131 10.64 -2.03 -1.08
CA GLY A 131 11.86 -2.84 -1.12
C GLY A 131 12.36 -3.33 0.23
N LEU A 132 11.52 -3.32 1.28
CA LEU A 132 11.90 -3.83 2.59
C LEU A 132 12.11 -5.34 2.53
N SER A 133 13.11 -5.82 3.28
CA SER A 133 13.26 -7.24 3.58
C SER A 133 12.08 -7.76 4.40
N TYR A 134 11.88 -9.09 4.41
CA TYR A 134 10.79 -9.69 5.19
C TYR A 134 10.94 -9.45 6.70
N SER A 135 12.18 -9.34 7.19
CA SER A 135 12.46 -8.99 8.59
C SER A 135 12.11 -7.54 8.90
N GLU A 136 12.50 -6.60 8.05
CA GLU A 136 12.13 -5.19 8.25
C GLU A 136 10.61 -5.00 8.17
N ALA A 137 9.94 -5.64 7.22
CA ALA A 137 8.48 -5.61 7.14
C ALA A 137 7.82 -6.23 8.38
N ALA A 138 8.40 -7.29 8.95
CA ALA A 138 7.91 -7.90 10.18
C ALA A 138 8.03 -6.94 11.38
N GLU A 139 9.15 -6.22 11.48
CA GLU A 139 9.37 -5.18 12.50
C GLU A 139 8.40 -4.02 12.35
N VAL A 140 8.24 -3.49 11.13
CA VAL A 140 7.32 -2.39 10.80
C VAL A 140 5.87 -2.72 11.18
N LEU A 141 5.47 -3.96 10.96
CA LEU A 141 4.10 -4.42 11.16
C LEU A 141 3.86 -5.05 12.53
N GLU A 142 4.90 -5.19 13.35
CA GLU A 142 4.87 -5.87 14.65
C GLU A 142 4.23 -7.27 14.57
N VAL A 143 4.62 -8.06 13.55
CA VAL A 143 4.14 -9.44 13.36
C VAL A 143 5.29 -10.42 13.12
N PRO A 144 5.11 -11.73 13.38
CA PRO A 144 6.13 -12.72 13.05
C PRO A 144 6.47 -12.75 11.54
N ILE A 145 7.73 -13.01 11.19
CA ILE A 145 8.18 -13.12 9.78
C ILE A 145 7.39 -14.16 8.97
N GLY A 146 6.97 -15.27 9.59
CA GLY A 146 6.10 -16.27 8.95
C GLY A 146 4.71 -15.71 8.59
N THR A 147 4.23 -14.72 9.34
CA THR A 147 2.99 -13.99 9.03
C THR A 147 3.17 -13.09 7.82
N VAL A 148 4.34 -12.42 7.69
CA VAL A 148 4.69 -11.65 6.49
C VAL A 148 4.70 -12.56 5.25
N MET A 149 5.41 -13.69 5.33
CA MET A 149 5.50 -14.65 4.22
C MET A 149 4.14 -15.20 3.80
N SER A 150 3.30 -15.58 4.76
CA SER A 150 1.97 -16.12 4.48
C SER A 150 1.01 -15.06 3.90
N ARG A 151 1.07 -13.81 4.38
CA ARG A 151 0.31 -12.68 3.82
C ARG A 151 0.74 -12.37 2.39
N LEU A 152 2.05 -12.33 2.11
CA LEU A 152 2.59 -12.15 0.75
C LEU A 152 2.14 -13.25 -0.20
N SER A 153 2.18 -14.51 0.24
CA SER A 153 1.74 -15.65 -0.57
C SER A 153 0.28 -15.50 -0.98
N ARG A 154 -0.60 -15.18 -0.03
CA ARG A 154 -2.03 -14.95 -0.29
C ARG A 154 -2.29 -13.74 -1.18
N ALA A 155 -1.55 -12.64 -0.97
CA ALA A 155 -1.63 -11.45 -1.80
C ALA A 155 -1.28 -11.78 -3.27
N ARG A 156 -0.17 -12.50 -3.50
CA ARG A 156 0.25 -12.93 -4.84
C ARG A 156 -0.76 -13.87 -5.50
N GLN A 157 -1.36 -14.79 -4.75
CA GLN A 157 -2.42 -15.66 -5.27
C GLN A 157 -3.64 -14.85 -5.72
N THR A 158 -4.11 -13.92 -4.88
CA THR A 158 -5.26 -13.07 -5.18
C THR A 158 -5.00 -12.23 -6.43
N ILE A 159 -3.86 -11.55 -6.50
CA ILE A 159 -3.44 -10.79 -7.68
C ILE A 159 -3.34 -11.71 -8.91
N GLY A 160 -2.68 -12.86 -8.79
CA GLY A 160 -2.53 -13.82 -9.88
C GLY A 160 -3.87 -14.31 -10.43
N THR A 161 -4.87 -14.54 -9.59
CA THR A 161 -6.22 -14.90 -10.05
C THR A 161 -6.91 -13.77 -10.81
N LEU A 162 -6.77 -12.52 -10.36
CA LEU A 162 -7.37 -11.35 -11.03
C LEU A 162 -6.80 -11.15 -12.44
N PHE A 163 -5.50 -11.40 -12.62
CA PHE A 163 -4.85 -11.33 -13.93
C PHE A 163 -5.12 -12.57 -14.80
N GLY A 164 -5.12 -13.77 -14.21
CA GLY A 164 -5.38 -15.02 -14.94
C GLY A 164 -6.82 -15.16 -15.47
N VAL A 165 -7.81 -14.60 -14.77
CA VAL A 165 -9.21 -14.61 -15.23
C VAL A 165 -9.43 -13.70 -16.45
N ARG A 166 -8.66 -12.60 -16.57
CA ARG A 166 -8.82 -11.60 -17.64
C ARG A 166 -8.12 -11.97 -18.94
N ASP A 167 -6.96 -12.64 -18.88
CA ASP A 167 -6.33 -13.19 -20.08
C ASP A 167 -7.25 -14.18 -20.79
N ASN A 168 -7.97 -15.00 -20.03
CA ASN A 168 -8.92 -15.97 -20.57
C ASN A 168 -10.16 -15.32 -21.24
N GLN A 169 -10.49 -14.06 -20.92
CA GLN A 169 -11.55 -13.31 -21.60
C GLN A 169 -11.06 -12.67 -22.90
N LYS A 170 -9.82 -12.18 -22.96
CA LYS A 170 -9.22 -11.71 -24.22
C LYS A 170 -9.12 -12.84 -25.25
N THR A 171 -8.81 -14.07 -24.84
CA THR A 171 -8.73 -15.21 -25.76
C THR A 171 -10.09 -15.62 -26.32
N LYS A 172 -11.18 -15.53 -25.54
CA LYS A 172 -12.52 -15.92 -26.01
C LYS A 172 -13.12 -14.94 -27.03
N VAL A 173 -12.83 -13.64 -26.92
CA VAL A 173 -13.35 -12.64 -27.87
C VAL A 173 -12.72 -12.80 -29.27
N THR A 174 -11.43 -13.16 -29.36
CA THR A 174 -10.75 -13.34 -30.65
C THR A 174 -11.18 -14.59 -31.40
N VAL A 175 -11.59 -15.66 -30.68
CA VAL A 175 -12.01 -16.93 -31.32
C VAL A 175 -13.45 -16.87 -31.83
N ALA A 176 -14.28 -15.95 -31.32
CA ALA A 176 -15.68 -15.80 -31.73
C ALA A 176 -15.91 -14.98 -33.02
N SER A 177 -14.85 -14.45 -33.66
CA SER A 177 -14.97 -13.60 -34.86
C SER A 177 -14.57 -14.31 -36.17
N LYS A 178 -14.59 -15.63 -36.23
CA LYS A 178 -14.25 -16.39 -37.45
C LYS A 178 -15.32 -17.40 -37.79
N ASP A 179 -16.51 -16.90 -38.16
CA ASP A 179 -17.45 -17.69 -38.95
C ASP A 179 -17.03 -17.67 -40.43
N PRO A 180 -17.13 -18.80 -41.15
CA PRO A 180 -16.75 -18.90 -42.54
C PRO A 180 -17.87 -18.34 -43.43
N VAL A 181 -17.58 -17.26 -44.16
CA VAL A 181 -18.44 -16.85 -45.28
C VAL A 181 -18.18 -17.83 -46.43
N SER A 182 -19.26 -18.45 -46.88
CA SER A 182 -19.34 -19.41 -48.00
C SER A 182 -19.02 -18.77 -49.35
#